data_AF-D8QBM0-F1
#
_entry.id   AF-D8QBM0-F1
#
_cell.length_a   1.000
_cell.length_b   1.000
_cell.length_c   1.000
_cell.angle_alpha   90.00
_cell.angle_beta   90.00
_cell.angle_gamma   90.00
#
_symmetry.space_group_name_H-M   'P 1'
#
loop_
_entity.id
_entity.type
_entity.pdbx_description
1 polymer ?
#
loop_
_entity_poly.entity_id
_entity_poly.type
_entity_poly.pdbx_seq_one_letter_code
_entity_poly.pdbx_strand_id
1 'polypeptide(L)'
;MLSRLALRQTLSRSLLASARAPKSRGIVTLSPNVLYLSSAVADQPGRAGTAKSLTDQPLELKFARPKTIGGKGNGQTPEQLLAMALSTSFLDAMNLAASKQGKNGITANARVHAAAFLGHPEKGREGFGLSTSIVVENVEDDELILAARELCPFTRALTEGIEVKVMKRATPSEGEAEASE
;
A
#
# COMPACT_ATOMS: atom_id res chain seq x y z
N MET A 1 25.30 -50.34 41.12
CA MET A 1 25.48 -49.33 42.18
C MET A 1 25.29 -47.96 41.54
N LEU A 2 24.32 -47.19 42.06
CA LEU A 2 24.20 -45.72 41.99
C LEU A 2 24.03 -45.08 40.59
N SER A 3 23.19 -44.08 40.35
CA SER A 3 22.14 -43.39 41.09
C SER A 3 21.62 -42.31 40.14
N ARG A 4 20.29 -42.16 40.06
CA ARG A 4 19.51 -40.91 39.96
C ARG A 4 20.10 -39.73 39.18
N LEU A 5 19.34 -39.17 38.23
CA LEU A 5 18.65 -37.88 38.42
C LEU A 5 17.75 -37.56 37.21
N ALA A 6 16.45 -37.42 37.48
CA ALA A 6 15.54 -36.69 36.62
C ALA A 6 15.91 -35.20 36.61
N LEU A 7 15.89 -34.52 35.47
CA LEU A 7 15.78 -33.06 35.47
C LEU A 7 15.10 -32.50 34.21
N ARG A 8 13.80 -32.25 34.40
CA ARG A 8 13.07 -31.02 34.05
C ARG A 8 13.07 -30.55 32.59
N GLN A 9 11.84 -30.56 32.06
CA GLN A 9 11.29 -29.53 31.18
C GLN A 9 11.99 -28.18 31.36
N THR A 10 12.54 -27.65 30.27
CA THR A 10 12.53 -26.20 30.03
C THR A 10 12.26 -25.98 28.56
N LEU A 11 10.98 -25.73 28.24
CA LEU A 11 10.60 -24.99 27.04
C LEU A 11 11.38 -23.67 27.09
N SER A 12 12.40 -23.53 26.25
CA SER A 12 13.14 -22.28 26.15
C SER A 12 12.25 -21.26 25.43
N ARG A 13 11.44 -20.58 26.23
CA ARG A 13 10.84 -19.28 25.90
C ARG A 13 11.99 -18.28 25.72
N SER A 14 11.80 -17.37 24.77
CA SER A 14 12.66 -16.22 24.41
C SER A 14 13.86 -16.64 23.55
N LEU A 15 13.99 -16.12 22.33
CA LEU A 15 14.28 -14.71 22.07
C LEU A 15 13.41 -14.11 20.94
N LEU A 16 12.19 -13.71 21.29
CA LEU A 16 11.53 -12.57 20.63
C LEU A 16 12.25 -11.30 21.07
N ALA A 17 13.43 -11.05 20.52
CA ALA A 17 14.17 -9.81 20.75
C ALA A 17 13.64 -8.71 19.84
N SER A 18 12.56 -8.08 20.32
CA SER A 18 12.39 -6.62 20.36
C SER A 18 12.75 -5.83 19.09
N ALA A 19 11.96 -5.98 18.03
CA ALA A 19 11.63 -4.82 17.21
C ALA A 19 10.59 -4.01 17.99
N ARG A 20 11.05 -3.00 18.75
CA ARG A 20 10.15 -2.06 19.42
C ARG A 20 9.37 -1.32 18.33
N ALA A 21 8.18 -1.82 18.01
CA ALA A 21 7.26 -1.16 17.11
C ALA A 21 7.07 0.28 17.59
N PRO A 22 7.20 1.30 16.72
CA PRO A 22 7.01 2.67 17.13
C PRO A 22 5.57 2.83 17.65
N LYS A 23 5.43 3.03 18.96
CA LYS A 23 4.17 3.41 19.59
C LYS A 23 3.92 4.89 19.29
N SER A 24 3.32 5.17 18.15
CA SER A 24 2.41 6.31 18.01
C SER A 24 1.21 5.84 17.20
N ARG A 25 0.10 5.57 17.88
CA ARG A 25 -1.21 5.32 17.26
C ARG A 25 -1.80 6.64 16.77
N GLY A 26 -1.16 7.25 15.79
CA GLY A 26 -1.63 8.41 15.05
C GLY A 26 -0.86 8.39 13.75
N ILE A 27 -1.57 8.41 12.62
CA ILE A 27 -1.25 7.84 11.29
C ILE A 27 -2.24 6.69 11.03
N VAL A 28 -2.88 6.65 9.85
CA VAL A 28 -3.90 5.65 9.50
C VAL A 28 -3.26 4.27 9.39
N THR A 29 -3.15 3.56 10.51
CA THR A 29 -2.55 2.23 10.59
C THR A 29 -3.60 1.15 10.72
N LEU A 30 -3.33 -0.03 10.16
CA LEU A 30 -4.21 -1.18 10.25
C LEU A 30 -4.44 -1.60 11.72
N SER A 31 -5.68 -1.98 12.02
CA SER A 31 -5.98 -2.75 13.22
C SER A 31 -5.50 -4.20 13.05
N PRO A 32 -5.38 -4.98 14.14
CA PRO A 32 -5.06 -6.41 14.03
C PRO A 32 -6.04 -7.21 13.17
N ASN A 33 -7.28 -6.73 13.02
CA ASN A 33 -8.28 -7.34 12.14
C ASN A 33 -8.10 -6.81 10.70
N VAL A 34 -7.20 -7.46 9.96
CA VAL A 34 -6.92 -7.12 8.55
C VAL A 34 -7.97 -7.76 7.66
N LEU A 35 -8.65 -6.95 6.84
CA LEU A 35 -9.71 -7.42 5.95
C LEU A 35 -9.16 -8.07 4.66
N TYR A 36 -8.04 -7.57 4.16
CA TYR A 36 -7.47 -7.99 2.87
C TYR A 36 -5.96 -7.72 2.81
N LEU A 37 -5.24 -8.58 2.08
CA LEU A 37 -3.81 -8.47 1.80
C LEU A 37 -3.57 -8.70 0.30
N SER A 38 -2.89 -7.74 -0.34
CA SER A 38 -2.29 -7.93 -1.66
C SER A 38 -0.77 -7.81 -1.55
N SER A 39 -0.04 -8.59 -2.33
CA SER A 39 1.42 -8.45 -2.44
C SER A 39 1.90 -8.55 -3.88
N ALA A 40 2.98 -7.84 -4.19
CA ALA A 40 3.56 -7.79 -5.53
C ALA A 40 5.09 -7.75 -5.46
N VAL A 41 5.72 -8.14 -6.57
CA VAL A 41 7.17 -8.03 -6.75
C VAL A 41 7.46 -7.21 -7.99
N ALA A 42 8.52 -6.39 -7.94
CA ALA A 42 9.04 -5.65 -9.08
C ALA A 42 10.47 -6.11 -9.38
N ASP A 43 10.74 -6.36 -10.66
CA ASP A 43 12.05 -6.75 -11.16
C ASP A 43 12.91 -5.53 -11.51
N GLN A 44 14.22 -5.74 -11.64
CA GLN A 44 15.11 -4.73 -12.21
C GLN A 44 14.69 -4.41 -13.66
N PRO A 45 14.86 -3.16 -14.14
CA PRO A 45 15.40 -1.98 -13.45
C PRO A 45 14.31 -1.10 -12.79
N GLY A 46 13.25 -1.68 -12.22
CA GLY A 46 12.20 -0.93 -11.50
C GLY A 46 11.27 -0.17 -12.45
N ARG A 47 11.37 1.16 -12.55
CA ARG A 47 10.49 2.02 -13.40
C ARG A 47 10.61 1.76 -14.92
N ALA A 48 11.48 0.85 -15.32
CA ALA A 48 11.60 0.35 -16.69
C ALA A 48 11.65 -1.20 -16.75
N GLY A 49 11.18 -1.87 -15.69
CA GLY A 49 11.10 -3.32 -15.57
C GLY A 49 9.66 -3.82 -15.58
N THR A 50 9.43 -4.95 -14.92
CA THR A 50 8.11 -5.59 -14.80
C THR A 50 7.72 -5.68 -13.33
N ALA A 51 6.42 -5.57 -13.03
CA ALA A 51 5.88 -5.95 -11.73
C ALA A 51 4.75 -6.97 -11.86
N LYS A 52 4.67 -7.90 -10.91
CA LYS A 52 3.71 -9.01 -10.89
C LYS A 52 3.00 -9.08 -9.54
N SER A 53 1.69 -9.29 -9.57
CA SER A 53 0.94 -9.69 -8.38
C SER A 53 1.36 -11.09 -7.95
N LEU A 54 1.53 -11.27 -6.63
CA LEU A 54 1.77 -12.57 -5.99
C LEU A 54 0.52 -13.12 -5.31
N THR A 55 -0.57 -12.35 -5.30
CA THR A 55 -1.86 -12.74 -4.74
C THR A 55 -2.97 -12.61 -5.78
N ASP A 56 -4.10 -13.25 -5.51
CA ASP A 56 -5.34 -13.14 -6.28
C ASP A 56 -5.15 -13.47 -7.78
N GLN A 57 -5.83 -12.71 -8.65
CA GLN A 57 -5.77 -12.92 -10.10
C GLN A 57 -4.39 -12.51 -10.66
N PRO A 58 -3.89 -13.23 -11.67
CA PRO A 58 -2.65 -12.87 -12.34
C PRO A 58 -2.72 -11.45 -12.92
N LEU A 59 -1.86 -10.57 -12.43
CA LEU A 59 -1.65 -9.24 -12.97
C LEU A 59 -0.16 -9.00 -13.14
N GLU A 60 0.26 -8.77 -14.38
CA GLU A 60 1.65 -8.47 -14.74
C GLU A 60 1.68 -7.23 -15.61
N LEU A 61 2.48 -6.24 -15.21
CA LEU A 61 2.58 -4.95 -15.89
C LEU A 61 4.04 -4.65 -16.26
N LYS A 62 4.25 -4.24 -17.51
CA LYS A 62 5.52 -3.67 -17.98
C LYS A 62 5.53 -2.17 -17.71
N PHE A 63 6.61 -1.69 -17.12
CA PHE A 63 6.82 -0.28 -16.83
C PHE A 63 7.82 0.34 -17.78
N ALA A 64 7.62 1.62 -18.07
CA ALA A 64 8.59 2.42 -18.78
C ALA A 64 8.53 3.87 -18.28
N ARG A 65 9.68 4.55 -18.27
CA ARG A 65 9.69 6.00 -18.09
C ARG A 65 8.91 6.66 -19.24
N PRO A 66 8.03 7.64 -18.97
CA PRO A 66 7.27 8.31 -20.01
C PRO A 66 8.19 9.17 -20.91
N LYS A 67 7.74 9.42 -22.14
CA LYS A 67 8.49 10.23 -23.12
C LYS A 67 8.75 11.65 -22.63
N THR A 68 7.82 12.20 -21.85
CA THR A 68 7.90 13.54 -21.26
C THR A 68 9.10 13.76 -20.34
N ILE A 69 9.68 12.68 -19.79
CA ILE A 69 10.90 12.73 -18.97
C ILE A 69 12.07 11.99 -19.62
N GLY A 70 12.07 11.85 -20.95
CA GLY A 70 13.16 11.23 -21.72
C GLY A 70 13.16 9.70 -21.75
N GLY A 71 12.04 9.07 -21.39
CA GLY A 71 11.89 7.62 -21.46
C GLY A 71 11.35 7.09 -22.80
N LYS A 72 11.26 5.76 -22.92
CA LYS A 72 10.71 5.08 -24.11
C LYS A 72 9.18 5.21 -24.22
N GLY A 73 8.48 5.36 -23.09
CA GLY A 73 7.02 5.48 -23.02
C GLY A 73 6.25 4.28 -23.55
N ASN A 74 6.86 3.09 -23.60
CA ASN A 74 6.26 1.85 -24.09
C ASN A 74 5.81 0.91 -22.96
N GLY A 75 5.30 1.49 -21.87
CA GLY A 75 4.89 0.78 -20.67
C GLY A 75 4.13 1.71 -19.72
N GLN A 76 3.60 1.13 -18.65
CA GLN A 76 2.90 1.87 -17.61
C GLN A 76 3.87 2.61 -16.68
N THR A 77 3.32 3.48 -15.85
CA THR A 77 4.04 4.25 -14.86
C THR A 77 3.42 4.04 -13.48
N PRO A 78 4.21 4.10 -12.39
CA PRO A 78 3.65 4.08 -11.05
C PRO A 78 2.58 5.16 -10.81
N GLU A 79 2.73 6.34 -11.44
CA GLU A 79 1.79 7.44 -11.32
C GLU A 79 0.44 7.11 -11.98
N GLN A 80 0.42 6.42 -13.12
CA GLN A 80 -0.84 5.94 -13.72
C GLN A 80 -1.57 4.99 -12.78
N LEU A 81 -0.85 4.05 -12.15
CA LEU A 81 -1.47 3.11 -11.22
C LEU A 81 -2.00 3.82 -9.97
N LEU A 82 -1.26 4.80 -9.45
CA LEU A 82 -1.74 5.61 -8.33
C LEU A 82 -2.99 6.41 -8.70
N ALA A 83 -3.03 7.02 -9.89
CA ALA A 83 -4.20 7.73 -10.36
C ALA A 83 -5.43 6.81 -10.47
N MET A 84 -5.26 5.60 -11.02
CA MET A 84 -6.33 4.60 -11.08
C MET A 84 -6.79 4.13 -9.70
N ALA A 85 -5.85 3.91 -8.77
CA ALA A 85 -6.17 3.49 -7.40
C ALA A 85 -6.93 4.59 -6.64
N LEU A 86 -6.51 5.85 -6.78
CA LEU A 86 -7.18 7.00 -6.17
C LEU A 86 -8.60 7.20 -6.73
N SER A 87 -8.78 7.17 -8.06
CA SER A 87 -10.10 7.41 -8.64
C SER A 87 -11.11 6.34 -8.25
N THR A 88 -10.72 5.08 -8.32
CA THR A 88 -11.60 3.94 -7.99
C THR A 88 -11.93 3.90 -6.50
N SER A 89 -10.94 4.06 -5.62
CA SER A 89 -11.17 4.03 -4.17
C SER A 89 -11.95 5.24 -3.68
N PHE A 90 -11.77 6.43 -4.28
CA PHE A 90 -12.51 7.62 -3.89
C PHE A 90 -13.98 7.53 -4.34
N LEU A 91 -14.26 7.00 -5.53
CA LEU A 91 -15.63 6.74 -5.98
C LEU A 91 -16.35 5.76 -5.03
N ASP A 92 -15.67 4.69 -4.61
CA ASP A 92 -16.24 3.74 -3.65
C ASP A 92 -16.51 4.37 -2.28
N ALA A 93 -15.58 5.21 -1.78
CA ALA A 93 -15.78 5.95 -0.55
C ALA A 93 -16.98 6.92 -0.64
N MET A 94 -17.25 7.48 -1.81
CA MET A 94 -18.41 8.34 -2.06
C MET A 94 -19.71 7.54 -2.06
N ASN A 95 -19.72 6.33 -2.65
CA ASN A 95 -20.87 5.41 -2.55
C ASN A 95 -21.16 5.06 -1.08
N LEU A 96 -20.11 4.77 -0.30
CA LEU A 96 -20.23 4.48 1.13
C LEU A 96 -20.77 5.69 1.91
N ALA A 97 -20.25 6.89 1.63
CA ALA A 97 -20.72 8.13 2.25
C ALA A 97 -22.21 8.37 1.95
N ALA A 98 -22.62 8.19 0.70
CA ALA A 98 -24.01 8.37 0.26
C ALA A 98 -24.93 7.40 1.00
N SER A 99 -24.53 6.13 1.11
CA SER A 99 -25.27 5.12 1.86
C SER A 99 -25.42 5.48 3.33
N LYS A 100 -24.35 5.94 4.00
CA LYS A 100 -24.38 6.38 5.40
C LYS A 100 -25.28 7.61 5.63
N GLN A 101 -25.41 8.47 4.63
CA GLN A 101 -26.26 9.67 4.70
C GLN A 101 -27.69 9.41 4.20
N GLY A 102 -28.03 8.19 3.78
CA GLY A 102 -29.34 7.86 3.22
C GLY A 102 -29.59 8.47 1.82
N LYS A 103 -28.56 8.99 1.15
CA LYS A 103 -28.60 9.60 -0.18
C LYS A 103 -28.33 8.57 -1.30
N ASN A 104 -28.93 7.39 -1.18
CA ASN A 104 -28.70 6.29 -2.13
C ASN A 104 -29.05 6.73 -3.57
N GLY A 105 -28.17 6.44 -4.52
CA GLY A 105 -28.37 6.75 -5.94
C GLY A 105 -27.84 8.11 -6.39
N ILE A 106 -27.46 9.02 -5.48
CA ILE A 106 -26.85 10.31 -5.86
C ILE A 106 -25.53 10.11 -6.64
N THR A 107 -24.83 9.01 -6.41
CA THR A 107 -23.57 8.65 -7.07
C THR A 107 -23.74 7.73 -8.28
N ALA A 108 -24.98 7.43 -8.72
CA ALA A 108 -25.24 6.41 -9.73
C ALA A 108 -24.51 6.66 -11.07
N ASN A 109 -24.33 7.93 -11.44
CA ASN A 109 -23.62 8.35 -12.65
C ASN A 109 -22.32 9.10 -12.34
N ALA A 110 -21.84 9.03 -11.10
CA ALA A 110 -20.67 9.76 -10.67
C ALA A 110 -19.42 9.24 -11.40
N ARG A 111 -18.56 10.16 -11.82
CA ARG A 111 -17.22 9.84 -12.34
C ARG A 111 -16.18 10.58 -11.51
N VAL A 112 -15.11 9.87 -11.16
CA VAL A 112 -14.00 10.45 -10.41
C VAL A 112 -12.76 10.44 -11.30
N HIS A 113 -12.21 11.62 -11.53
CA HIS A 113 -10.99 11.84 -12.27
C HIS A 113 -9.87 12.11 -11.28
N ALA A 114 -8.84 11.27 -11.26
CA ALA A 114 -7.67 11.48 -10.43
C ALA A 114 -6.42 11.66 -11.28
N ALA A 115 -5.51 12.53 -10.83
CA ALA A 115 -4.20 12.72 -11.43
C ALA A 115 -3.11 12.56 -10.38
N ALA A 116 -1.97 12.01 -10.79
CA ALA A 116 -0.77 11.89 -9.98
C ALA A 116 0.41 12.53 -10.72
N PHE A 117 1.14 13.39 -10.03
CA PHE A 117 2.22 14.20 -10.55
C PHE A 117 3.51 13.85 -9.84
N LEU A 118 4.52 13.43 -10.60
CA LEU A 118 5.87 13.23 -10.10
C LEU A 118 6.73 14.46 -10.44
N GLY A 119 7.45 14.97 -9.45
CA GLY A 119 8.33 16.13 -9.64
C GLY A 119 9.45 16.18 -8.61
N HIS A 120 10.06 17.36 -8.45
CA HIS A 120 10.98 17.63 -7.37
C HIS A 120 10.20 18.00 -6.10
N PRO A 121 10.68 17.62 -4.91
CA PRO A 121 10.04 18.02 -3.67
C PRO A 121 10.23 19.52 -3.40
N GLU A 122 9.30 20.11 -2.65
CA GLU A 122 9.46 21.47 -2.16
C GLU A 122 10.67 21.60 -1.22
N LYS A 123 11.21 22.82 -1.10
CA LYS A 123 12.25 23.19 -0.13
C LYS A 123 13.57 22.42 -0.25
N GLY A 124 13.99 22.07 -1.47
CA GLY A 124 15.34 21.60 -1.76
C GLY A 124 15.71 20.24 -1.15
N ARG A 125 14.72 19.42 -0.81
CA ARG A 125 14.95 18.06 -0.35
C ARG A 125 15.48 17.20 -1.51
N GLU A 126 16.41 16.30 -1.25
CA GLU A 126 16.85 15.34 -2.25
C GLU A 126 15.74 14.33 -2.60
N GLY A 127 15.74 13.83 -3.83
CA GLY A 127 14.80 12.82 -4.32
C GLY A 127 13.63 13.40 -5.12
N PHE A 128 12.49 12.71 -5.07
CA PHE A 128 11.28 13.05 -5.82
C PHE A 128 10.13 13.42 -4.90
N GLY A 129 9.31 14.38 -5.34
CA GLY A 129 8.03 14.75 -4.77
C GLY A 129 6.86 14.14 -5.56
N LEU A 130 5.74 13.96 -4.86
CA LEU A 130 4.50 13.46 -5.43
C LEU A 130 3.36 14.42 -5.06
N SER A 131 2.51 14.76 -6.03
CA SER A 131 1.28 15.51 -5.82
C SER A 131 0.12 14.81 -6.51
N THR A 132 -1.10 15.00 -6.01
CA THR A 132 -2.30 14.35 -6.56
C THR A 132 -3.49 15.30 -6.56
N SER A 133 -4.38 15.18 -7.53
CA SER A 133 -5.65 15.91 -7.57
C SER A 133 -6.80 14.96 -7.87
N ILE A 134 -7.99 15.26 -7.33
CA ILE A 134 -9.23 14.52 -7.59
C ILE A 134 -10.29 15.53 -8.02
N VAL A 135 -11.03 15.20 -9.08
CA VAL A 135 -12.18 15.96 -9.59
C VAL A 135 -13.35 15.00 -9.69
N VAL A 136 -14.50 15.40 -9.13
CA VAL A 136 -15.75 14.62 -9.17
C VAL A 136 -16.66 15.23 -10.23
N GLU A 137 -17.28 14.38 -11.04
CA GLU A 137 -18.22 14.74 -12.10
C GLU A 137 -19.58 14.11 -11.81
N ASN A 138 -20.65 14.84 -12.13
CA ASN A 138 -22.06 14.44 -11.96
C ASN A 138 -22.53 14.31 -10.49
N VAL A 139 -21.84 14.96 -9.56
CA VAL A 139 -22.24 15.06 -8.14
C VAL A 139 -21.92 16.48 -7.67
N GLU A 140 -22.93 17.25 -7.29
CA GLU A 140 -22.80 18.65 -6.83
C GLU A 140 -22.82 18.78 -5.29
N ASP A 141 -22.93 17.65 -4.58
CA ASP A 141 -23.02 17.62 -3.13
C ASP A 141 -21.62 17.67 -2.49
N ASP A 142 -21.16 18.89 -2.18
CA ASP A 142 -19.84 19.13 -1.57
C ASP A 142 -19.66 18.42 -0.23
N GLU A 143 -20.72 18.34 0.59
CA GLU A 143 -20.65 17.66 1.89
C GLU A 143 -20.42 16.16 1.72
N LEU A 144 -21.06 15.56 0.70
CA LEU A 144 -20.83 14.17 0.33
C LEU A 144 -19.40 13.94 -0.17
N ILE A 145 -18.88 14.82 -1.01
CA ILE A 145 -17.52 14.74 -1.54
C ILE A 145 -16.48 14.87 -0.42
N LEU A 146 -16.69 15.80 0.52
CA LEU A 146 -15.85 15.95 1.70
C LEU A 146 -15.93 14.72 2.61
N ALA A 147 -17.12 14.17 2.84
CA ALA A 147 -17.28 12.94 3.61
C ALA A 147 -16.56 11.74 2.93
N ALA A 148 -16.59 11.66 1.59
CA ALA A 148 -15.86 10.65 0.84
C ALA A 148 -14.35 10.77 1.03
N ARG A 149 -13.80 11.99 1.04
CA ARG A 149 -12.39 12.25 1.32
C ARG A 149 -11.95 11.73 2.69
N GLU A 150 -12.80 11.86 3.70
CA GLU A 150 -12.53 11.37 5.07
C GLU A 150 -12.73 9.86 5.24
N LEU A 151 -13.43 9.21 4.30
CA LEU A 151 -13.64 7.76 4.31
C LEU A 151 -12.63 7.01 3.42
N CYS A 152 -12.14 7.64 2.35
CA CYS A 152 -11.24 7.00 1.40
C CYS A 152 -9.88 6.68 2.04
N PRO A 153 -9.43 5.41 2.02
CA PRO A 153 -8.16 5.04 2.63
C PRO A 153 -6.95 5.69 1.94
N PHE A 154 -7.00 5.94 0.63
CA PHE A 154 -5.88 6.53 -0.11
C PHE A 154 -5.69 8.02 0.16
N THR A 155 -6.76 8.82 0.22
CA THR A 155 -6.66 10.26 0.53
C THR A 155 -6.15 10.48 1.94
N ARG A 156 -6.62 9.67 2.89
CA ARG A 156 -6.11 9.67 4.27
C ARG A 156 -4.65 9.25 4.34
N ALA A 157 -4.26 8.19 3.62
CA ALA A 157 -2.86 7.76 3.58
C ALA A 157 -1.93 8.87 3.05
N LEU A 158 -2.37 9.66 2.07
CA LEU A 158 -1.60 10.77 1.52
C LEU A 158 -1.60 12.03 2.41
N THR A 159 -2.62 12.21 3.26
CA THR A 159 -2.76 13.40 4.13
C THR A 159 -2.16 13.17 5.51
N GLU A 160 -2.46 12.02 6.12
CA GLU A 160 -2.08 11.66 7.49
C GLU A 160 -0.84 10.76 7.54
N GLY A 161 -0.49 10.10 6.42
CA GLY A 161 0.54 9.06 6.35
C GLY A 161 0.02 7.67 6.67
N ILE A 162 0.87 6.65 6.45
CA ILE A 162 0.68 5.25 6.87
C ILE A 162 2.01 4.64 7.39
N GLU A 163 1.93 3.53 8.13
CA GLU A 163 3.14 2.79 8.54
C GLU A 163 3.80 2.13 7.32
N VAL A 164 5.11 2.38 7.14
CA VAL A 164 5.92 1.75 6.10
C VAL A 164 7.11 1.04 6.74
N LYS A 165 7.17 -0.29 6.60
CA LYS A 165 8.31 -1.11 7.08
C LYS A 165 9.20 -1.48 5.91
N VAL A 166 10.44 -0.99 5.93
CA VAL A 166 11.47 -1.35 4.95
C VAL A 166 12.43 -2.34 5.62
N MET A 167 12.51 -3.56 5.09
CA MET A 167 13.29 -4.65 5.65
C MET A 167 14.10 -5.35 4.55
N LYS A 168 15.31 -5.80 4.87
CA LYS A 168 16.08 -6.70 4.02
C LYS A 168 15.61 -8.14 4.29
N ARG A 169 15.47 -8.96 3.23
CA ARG A 169 15.24 -10.40 3.41
C ARG A 169 16.44 -11.02 4.12
N ALA A 170 16.19 -11.77 5.19
CA ALA A 170 17.25 -12.54 5.85
C ALA A 170 17.81 -13.58 4.86
N THR A 171 19.13 -13.65 4.74
CA THR A 171 19.77 -14.78 4.06
C THR A 171 19.58 -16.00 4.96
N PRO A 172 19.09 -17.14 4.46
CA PRO A 172 19.15 -18.38 5.24
C PRO A 172 20.62 -18.62 5.63
N SER A 173 20.90 -18.83 6.92
CA SER A 173 22.21 -19.28 7.35
C SER A 173 22.43 -20.69 6.79
N GLU A 174 23.57 -20.91 6.14
CA GLU A 174 24.02 -22.25 5.72
C GLU A 174 24.02 -23.17 6.95
N GLY A 175 23.06 -24.09 7.03
CA GLY A 175 22.89 -24.95 8.21
C GLY A 175 21.60 -25.77 8.30
N GLU A 176 20.57 -25.50 7.48
CA GLU A 176 19.31 -26.27 7.46
C GLU A 176 19.04 -26.92 6.09
N ALA A 177 20.10 -27.42 5.43
CA ALA A 177 19.99 -28.19 4.20
C ALA A 177 20.53 -29.62 4.41
N GLU A 178 19.98 -30.34 5.39
CA GLU A 178 20.14 -31.80 5.49
C GLU A 178 19.07 -32.37 6.43
N ALA A 179 17.88 -32.66 5.89
CA ALA A 179 16.91 -33.59 6.48
C ALA A 179 15.78 -33.88 5.49
N SER A 180 16.09 -34.59 4.40
CA SER A 180 15.10 -35.40 3.70
C SER A 180 15.83 -36.40 2.79
N GLU A 181 16.23 -37.52 3.37
CA GLU A 181 16.27 -38.81 2.68
C GLU A 181 15.40 -39.80 3.47
#